data_AF-A0A945MQ74-F1
#
_entry.id   AF-A0A945MQ74-F1
#
_cell.length_a   1.000
_cell.length_b   1.000
_cell.length_c   1.000
_cell.angle_alpha   90.00
_cell.angle_beta   90.00
_cell.angle_gamma   90.00
#
_symmetry.space_group_name_H-M   'P 1'
#
loop_
_entity.id
_entity.type
_entity.pdbx_description
1 polymer ?
#
loop_
_entity_poly.entity_id
_entity_poly.type
_entity_poly.pdbx_seq_one_letter_code
_entity_poly.pdbx_strand_id
1 'polypeptide(L)'
;MHSQVMSNEENYCFDVTGYLHLPGVLGVEEVARLNSAIDEIGETTGMLAWPGAARQSFRDLLIQPTMVCYLNQLVGSGFILDREPEVWCEHSCDTSAPLVGGNEPRDPSIAYYFQNGRRFCEGVRVLWALEDVQVDDGGFSLVPCSHKGNVVTPENVATGAKDMGLTLQPALKAGDLLVVALTALQGMRPWRGAGRQRLLNYEYVGRGVVRSVGPHVGNAVRPEWHEDLSEAQRASLYSPGYADTTPPPTIVTDSKTVKVDPSREMFHPSFLRPDPDSGIDHDEFYFWDLNGYLVLRGVMDDEWLAAANEAVEGYEDRIEVGEELARGSTALAGTGRPLLQGLLQLPDPHCEAFRRMIAHPAVEHRLNWMGASGGWTGDATGFVAVKGTSGHALHDANEPLNPTRGYIYQNGRSFCEAVTVTWQLRDVKAGDGGFACVPGSHKAYYKMPQGIRTCDDDMGLVKHVEMQAGDVLFFGDGGTTHGALAWQSETARRGILIKYSSRNFNRAGGDMVHPENRWGEVVTGMSDAQLAVMRGPDRDVFQHNVPRLEVVDGEVEVSYERGSTLYSREAPSGPVTKEKNKP
;
A
#
# COMPACT_ATOMS: atom_id res chain seq x y z
N MET A 1 -27.30 10.14 -14.43
CA MET A 1 -26.85 10.81 -13.19
C MET A 1 -25.75 9.95 -12.60
N HIS A 2 -24.49 10.19 -12.99
CA HIS A 2 -23.37 9.52 -12.35
C HIS A 2 -23.26 10.02 -10.90
N SER A 3 -22.97 9.09 -9.99
CA SER A 3 -22.77 9.33 -8.56
C SER A 3 -21.90 10.56 -8.33
N GLN A 4 -22.35 11.53 -7.54
CA GLN A 4 -21.57 12.69 -7.10
C GLN A 4 -20.46 12.34 -6.10
N VAL A 5 -20.22 11.05 -5.85
CA VAL A 5 -19.34 10.53 -4.81
C VAL A 5 -18.47 9.41 -5.40
N MET A 6 -17.19 9.42 -5.06
CA MET A 6 -16.22 8.37 -5.37
C MET A 6 -16.69 7.05 -4.80
N SER A 7 -16.65 5.98 -5.59
CA SER A 7 -16.98 4.63 -5.13
C SER A 7 -15.96 4.11 -4.11
N ASN A 8 -16.25 2.98 -3.46
CA ASN A 8 -15.29 2.35 -2.56
C ASN A 8 -14.04 1.89 -3.33
N GLU A 9 -14.22 1.39 -4.55
CA GLU A 9 -13.17 1.00 -5.48
C GLU A 9 -12.23 2.18 -5.76
N GLU A 10 -12.77 3.32 -6.18
CA GLU A 10 -11.97 4.51 -6.49
C GLU A 10 -11.24 5.05 -5.26
N ASN A 11 -11.91 5.07 -4.10
CA ASN A 11 -11.28 5.46 -2.85
C ASN A 11 -10.16 4.50 -2.42
N TYR A 12 -10.40 3.19 -2.53
CA TYR A 12 -9.41 2.15 -2.24
C TYR A 12 -8.21 2.26 -3.18
N CYS A 13 -8.44 2.43 -4.48
CA CYS A 13 -7.39 2.62 -5.49
C CYS A 13 -6.51 3.82 -5.15
N PHE A 14 -7.10 5.01 -4.99
CA PHE A 14 -6.33 6.21 -4.68
C PHE A 14 -5.58 6.08 -3.35
N ASP A 15 -6.17 5.42 -2.34
CA ASP A 15 -5.54 5.20 -1.04
C ASP A 15 -4.38 4.20 -1.11
N VAL A 16 -4.46 3.10 -1.86
CA VAL A 16 -3.34 2.14 -1.93
C VAL A 16 -2.24 2.62 -2.88
N THR A 17 -2.58 3.30 -3.98
CA THR A 17 -1.63 3.68 -5.03
C THR A 17 -1.15 5.13 -4.93
N GLY A 18 -1.99 6.07 -4.49
CA GLY A 18 -1.73 7.51 -4.55
C GLY A 18 -2.12 8.17 -5.87
N TYR A 19 -2.80 7.45 -6.77
CA TYR A 19 -3.31 8.00 -8.02
C TYR A 19 -4.66 7.38 -8.42
N LEU A 20 -5.36 8.04 -9.35
CA LEU A 20 -6.58 7.56 -9.98
C LEU A 20 -6.53 7.84 -11.48
N HIS A 21 -6.80 6.83 -12.30
CA HIS A 21 -6.88 6.92 -13.75
C HIS A 21 -8.35 6.89 -14.18
N LEU A 22 -8.75 7.90 -14.95
CA LEU A 22 -10.11 8.12 -15.43
C LEU A 22 -10.10 8.13 -16.96
N PRO A 23 -10.55 7.04 -17.62
CA PRO A 23 -10.43 6.92 -19.07
C PRO A 23 -11.47 7.77 -19.81
N GLY A 24 -11.07 8.34 -20.95
CA GLY A 24 -11.96 8.96 -21.92
C GLY A 24 -12.77 10.16 -21.39
N VAL A 25 -12.19 10.94 -20.47
CA VAL A 25 -12.86 12.10 -19.87
C VAL A 25 -13.04 13.24 -20.87
N LEU A 26 -12.10 13.40 -21.80
CA LEU A 26 -12.22 14.33 -22.93
C LEU A 26 -12.55 13.57 -24.22
N GLY A 27 -13.43 14.14 -25.04
CA GLY A 27 -13.74 13.61 -26.36
C GLY A 27 -12.64 13.89 -27.39
N VAL A 28 -12.64 13.12 -28.48
CA VAL A 28 -11.66 13.23 -29.57
C VAL A 28 -11.58 14.67 -30.14
N GLU A 29 -12.71 15.35 -30.28
CA GLU A 29 -12.73 16.74 -30.77
C GLU A 29 -12.14 17.74 -29.76
N GLU A 30 -12.31 17.50 -28.45
CA GLU A 30 -11.71 18.34 -27.41
C GLU A 30 -10.19 18.19 -27.42
N VAL A 31 -9.71 16.96 -27.48
CA VAL A 31 -8.27 16.66 -27.60
C VAL A 31 -7.68 17.28 -28.86
N ALA A 32 -8.35 17.12 -30.01
CA ALA A 32 -7.89 17.72 -31.27
C ALA A 32 -7.82 19.25 -31.18
N ARG A 33 -8.81 19.90 -30.57
CA ARG A 33 -8.79 21.37 -30.35
C ARG A 33 -7.63 21.80 -29.46
N LEU A 34 -7.38 21.10 -28.35
CA LEU A 34 -6.26 21.40 -27.46
C LEU A 34 -4.92 21.22 -28.18
N ASN A 35 -4.78 20.13 -28.94
CA ASN A 35 -3.58 19.87 -29.72
C ASN A 35 -3.32 20.93 -30.80
N SER A 36 -4.35 21.28 -31.58
CA SER A 36 -4.24 22.35 -32.58
C SER A 36 -3.88 23.68 -31.95
N ALA A 37 -4.46 24.02 -30.79
CA ALA A 37 -4.13 25.26 -30.08
C ALA A 37 -2.66 25.31 -29.63
N ILE A 38 -2.12 24.20 -29.12
CA ILE A 38 -0.69 24.10 -28.75
C ILE A 38 0.18 24.22 -29.99
N ASP A 39 -0.16 23.50 -31.06
CA ASP A 39 0.61 23.48 -32.32
C ASP A 39 0.62 24.85 -33.02
N GLU A 40 -0.50 25.57 -33.00
CA GLU A 40 -0.64 26.90 -33.62
C GLU A 40 0.11 28.00 -32.85
N ILE A 41 0.09 27.95 -31.51
CA ILE A 41 0.77 28.93 -30.66
C ILE A 41 2.27 28.63 -30.56
N GLY A 42 2.65 27.34 -30.48
CA GLY A 42 4.04 26.90 -30.38
C GLY A 42 4.69 27.10 -29.01
N GLU A 43 3.89 27.35 -27.96
CA GLU A 43 4.35 27.53 -26.58
C GLU A 43 3.85 26.40 -25.69
N THR A 44 4.60 26.06 -24.64
CA THR A 44 4.24 25.00 -23.68
C THR A 44 3.69 25.52 -22.35
N THR A 45 3.65 26.83 -22.14
CA THR A 45 3.19 27.50 -20.90
C THR A 45 2.33 28.73 -21.21
N GLY A 46 1.71 29.32 -20.19
CA GLY A 46 0.95 30.57 -20.32
C GLY A 46 -0.41 30.42 -21.02
N MET A 47 -0.90 29.19 -21.14
CA MET A 47 -2.12 28.82 -21.87
C MET A 47 -3.37 29.58 -21.44
N LEU A 48 -3.44 29.96 -20.16
CA LEU A 48 -4.56 30.72 -19.60
C LEU A 48 -4.59 32.20 -20.03
N ALA A 49 -3.54 32.67 -20.69
CA ALA A 49 -3.39 34.03 -21.20
C ALA A 49 -3.28 34.12 -22.73
N TRP A 50 -3.25 32.99 -23.45
CA TRP A 50 -3.17 32.95 -24.92
C TRP A 50 -4.29 33.76 -25.63
N PRO A 51 -4.12 34.15 -26.90
CA PRO A 51 -5.14 34.91 -27.61
C PRO A 51 -6.36 34.05 -28.01
N GLY A 52 -7.52 34.69 -28.10
CA GLY A 52 -8.71 34.14 -28.75
C GLY A 52 -9.25 32.83 -28.16
N ALA A 53 -9.65 31.92 -29.05
CA ALA A 53 -10.28 30.64 -28.71
C ALA A 53 -9.29 29.64 -28.07
N ALA A 54 -8.00 29.71 -28.41
CA ALA A 54 -6.97 28.83 -27.85
C ALA A 54 -6.98 28.87 -26.32
N ARG A 55 -7.00 30.07 -25.73
CA ARG A 55 -7.10 30.26 -24.27
C ARG A 55 -8.36 29.69 -23.65
N GLN A 56 -9.49 29.78 -24.35
CA GLN A 56 -10.76 29.33 -23.78
C GLN A 56 -10.73 27.82 -23.56
N SER A 57 -10.14 27.05 -24.48
CA SER A 57 -10.00 25.59 -24.35
C SER A 57 -9.28 25.17 -23.07
N PHE A 58 -8.22 25.87 -22.65
CA PHE A 58 -7.51 25.56 -21.40
C PHE A 58 -8.20 26.10 -20.14
N ARG A 59 -9.00 27.16 -20.25
CA ARG A 59 -9.81 27.69 -19.15
C ARG A 59 -11.02 26.81 -18.87
N ASP A 60 -11.60 26.20 -19.90
CA ASP A 60 -12.72 25.27 -19.75
C ASP A 60 -12.30 24.03 -18.94
N LEU A 61 -11.04 23.58 -19.09
CA LEU A 61 -10.48 22.49 -18.29
C LEU A 61 -10.39 22.80 -16.79
N LEU A 62 -10.24 24.08 -16.38
CA LEU A 62 -10.21 24.47 -14.96
C LEU A 62 -11.48 24.08 -14.20
N ILE A 63 -12.59 23.94 -14.92
CA ILE A 63 -13.91 23.62 -14.37
C ILE A 63 -14.51 22.37 -15.01
N GLN A 64 -13.66 21.48 -15.57
CA GLN A 64 -14.13 20.24 -16.19
C GLN A 64 -14.94 19.42 -15.16
N PRO A 65 -16.22 19.06 -15.44
CA PRO A 65 -17.13 18.57 -14.41
C PRO A 65 -16.68 17.29 -13.68
N THR A 66 -16.05 16.37 -14.41
CA THR A 66 -15.52 15.11 -13.85
C THR A 66 -14.35 15.42 -12.92
N MET A 67 -13.37 16.20 -13.39
CA MET A 67 -12.25 16.65 -12.57
C MET A 67 -12.73 17.36 -11.29
N VAL A 68 -13.64 18.32 -11.40
CA VAL A 68 -14.21 19.06 -10.26
C VAL A 68 -14.86 18.11 -9.25
N CYS A 69 -15.55 17.06 -9.71
CA CYS A 69 -16.16 16.06 -8.85
C CYS A 69 -15.13 15.31 -8.00
N TYR A 70 -14.01 14.88 -8.59
CA TYR A 70 -12.94 14.21 -7.84
C TYR A 70 -12.16 15.18 -6.95
N LEU A 71 -11.83 16.39 -7.43
CA LEU A 71 -11.09 17.38 -6.64
C LEU A 71 -11.84 17.80 -5.37
N ASN A 72 -13.16 17.98 -5.43
CA ASN A 72 -13.98 18.28 -4.25
C ASN A 72 -13.91 17.18 -3.17
N GLN A 73 -13.63 15.94 -3.56
CA GLN A 73 -13.60 14.78 -2.65
C GLN A 73 -12.18 14.42 -2.21
N LEU A 74 -11.18 14.67 -3.05
CA LEU A 74 -9.78 14.42 -2.76
C LEU A 74 -9.20 15.57 -1.94
N VAL A 75 -9.26 16.78 -2.48
CA VAL A 75 -8.64 17.99 -1.92
C VAL A 75 -9.60 18.75 -1.01
N GLY A 76 -10.89 18.74 -1.36
CA GLY A 76 -11.95 19.39 -0.59
C GLY A 76 -12.62 20.54 -1.33
N SER A 77 -13.77 20.97 -0.80
CA SER A 77 -14.57 22.03 -1.39
C SER A 77 -13.81 23.36 -1.45
N GLY A 78 -13.79 23.96 -2.65
CA GLY A 78 -13.12 25.24 -2.88
C GLY A 78 -11.62 25.12 -3.10
N PHE A 79 -11.14 23.96 -3.56
CA PHE A 79 -9.80 23.78 -4.11
C PHE A 79 -9.43 24.92 -5.06
N ILE A 80 -8.14 25.22 -5.15
CA ILE A 80 -7.60 26.30 -5.97
C ILE A 80 -6.52 25.75 -6.90
N LEU A 81 -6.31 26.45 -8.02
CA LEU A 81 -5.16 26.21 -8.89
C LEU A 81 -3.90 26.74 -8.18
N ASP A 82 -2.88 25.91 -8.03
CA ASP A 82 -1.60 26.30 -7.43
C ASP A 82 -0.61 26.76 -8.51
N ARG A 83 -0.49 26.01 -9.61
CA ARG A 83 0.40 26.35 -10.74
C ARG A 83 -0.37 26.47 -12.04
N GLU A 84 0.07 27.39 -12.90
CA GLU A 84 -0.47 27.52 -14.26
C GLU A 84 -0.23 26.23 -15.07
N PRO A 85 -1.13 25.92 -16.01
CA PRO A 85 -0.98 24.74 -16.85
C PRO A 85 0.23 24.83 -17.77
N GLU A 86 0.85 23.67 -17.96
CA GLU A 86 2.02 23.51 -18.82
C GLU A 86 2.02 22.16 -19.53
N VAL A 87 2.61 22.10 -20.74
CA VAL A 87 2.94 20.83 -21.37
C VAL A 87 4.24 20.33 -20.77
N TRP A 88 4.17 19.17 -20.14
CA TRP A 88 5.26 18.59 -19.36
C TRP A 88 6.24 17.77 -20.18
N CYS A 89 5.76 17.19 -21.29
CA CYS A 89 6.63 16.50 -22.23
C CYS A 89 5.99 16.51 -23.62
N GLU A 90 6.77 16.81 -24.66
CA GLU A 90 6.38 16.63 -26.06
C GLU A 90 7.22 15.52 -26.71
N HIS A 91 8.45 15.85 -27.16
CA HIS A 91 9.34 14.92 -27.85
C HIS A 91 10.47 14.38 -26.97
N SER A 92 10.97 15.20 -26.04
CA SER A 92 11.98 14.83 -25.06
C SER A 92 11.61 15.45 -23.72
N CYS A 93 11.52 14.64 -22.67
CA CYS A 93 11.28 15.17 -21.32
C CYS A 93 12.61 15.57 -20.69
N ASP A 94 12.62 16.65 -19.90
CA ASP A 94 13.74 16.87 -18.97
C ASP A 94 13.71 15.76 -17.92
N THR A 95 14.77 14.97 -17.89
CA THR A 95 14.92 13.80 -17.02
C THR A 95 16.16 13.94 -16.14
N SER A 96 16.74 15.15 -16.08
CA SER A 96 17.87 15.45 -15.21
C SER A 96 17.46 15.51 -13.74
N ALA A 97 16.20 15.86 -13.46
CA ALA A 97 15.65 15.91 -12.13
C ALA A 97 15.27 14.49 -11.63
N PRO A 98 15.58 14.15 -10.37
CA PRO A 98 15.03 12.94 -9.75
C PRO A 98 13.51 13.05 -9.60
N LEU A 99 12.84 11.91 -9.38
CA LEU A 99 11.45 11.93 -8.94
C LEU A 99 11.35 12.69 -7.61
N VAL A 100 10.29 13.47 -7.45
CA VAL A 100 10.03 14.31 -6.27
C VAL A 100 8.73 13.92 -5.59
N GLY A 101 8.63 14.13 -4.28
CA GLY A 101 7.52 13.70 -3.44
C GLY A 101 7.99 12.75 -2.34
N GLY A 102 7.13 11.81 -1.96
CA GLY A 102 7.28 11.02 -0.74
C GLY A 102 6.59 11.67 0.45
N ASN A 103 6.59 10.96 1.58
CA ASN A 103 5.89 11.37 2.80
C ASN A 103 6.76 11.31 4.07
N GLU A 104 8.06 11.08 3.92
CA GLU A 104 9.04 11.13 5.00
C GLU A 104 10.26 12.00 4.60
N PRO A 105 10.40 13.22 5.15
CA PRO A 105 9.46 13.87 6.08
C PRO A 105 8.17 14.32 5.38
N ARG A 106 7.08 14.42 6.13
CA ARG A 106 5.80 14.92 5.62
C ARG A 106 5.87 16.42 5.36
N ASP A 107 5.52 16.85 4.15
CA ASP A 107 5.29 18.26 3.80
C ASP A 107 3.81 18.65 4.02
N PRO A 108 3.48 19.53 4.99
CA PRO A 108 2.10 19.94 5.27
C PRO A 108 1.39 20.61 4.09
N SER A 109 2.12 21.21 3.14
CA SER A 109 1.52 21.91 1.99
C SER A 109 0.97 20.98 0.90
N ILE A 110 1.35 19.70 0.94
CA ILE A 110 0.89 18.66 0.00
C ILE A 110 0.43 17.38 0.71
N ALA A 111 0.39 17.41 2.05
CA ALA A 111 0.26 16.23 2.88
C ALA A 111 -0.92 15.34 2.50
N TYR A 112 -0.65 14.03 2.49
CA TYR A 112 -1.68 13.01 2.50
C TYR A 112 -1.69 12.31 3.85
N TYR A 113 -2.84 12.23 4.50
CA TYR A 113 -3.05 11.35 5.66
C TYR A 113 -4.53 11.04 5.85
N PHE A 114 -4.80 9.99 6.61
CA PHE A 114 -6.15 9.61 6.98
C PHE A 114 -6.28 9.58 8.50
N GLN A 115 -7.25 10.32 9.04
CA GLN A 115 -7.47 10.41 10.48
C GLN A 115 -8.95 10.56 10.80
N ASN A 116 -9.43 9.84 11.81
CA ASN A 116 -10.82 9.92 12.31
C ASN A 116 -11.88 9.71 11.22
N GLY A 117 -11.63 8.78 10.28
CA GLY A 117 -12.57 8.50 9.18
C GLY A 117 -12.54 9.53 8.05
N ARG A 118 -11.54 10.42 8.02
CA ARG A 118 -11.40 11.47 7.00
C ARG A 118 -10.03 11.40 6.34
N ARG A 119 -10.04 11.42 5.01
CA ARG A 119 -8.86 11.66 4.19
C ARG A 119 -8.56 13.15 4.16
N PHE A 120 -7.28 13.48 4.22
CA PHE A 120 -6.71 14.79 3.94
C PHE A 120 -5.72 14.61 2.81
N CYS A 121 -5.88 15.35 1.71
CA CYS A 121 -4.97 15.36 0.58
C CYS A 121 -4.83 16.82 0.13
N GLU A 122 -3.83 17.52 0.65
CA GLU A 122 -3.73 18.98 0.49
C GLU A 122 -3.32 19.40 -0.93
N GLY A 123 -2.83 18.48 -1.74
CA GLY A 123 -2.40 18.77 -3.10
C GLY A 123 -2.46 17.58 -4.06
N VAL A 124 -2.93 17.84 -5.27
CA VAL A 124 -2.97 16.86 -6.37
C VAL A 124 -2.48 17.46 -7.67
N ARG A 125 -1.87 16.60 -8.48
CA ARG A 125 -1.58 16.81 -9.88
C ARG A 125 -2.71 16.22 -10.73
N VAL A 126 -3.14 16.95 -11.74
CA VAL A 126 -4.10 16.54 -12.76
C VAL A 126 -3.37 16.52 -14.09
N LEU A 127 -3.26 15.36 -14.71
CA LEU A 127 -2.62 15.19 -16.02
C LEU A 127 -3.67 14.82 -17.05
N TRP A 128 -3.76 15.60 -18.11
CA TRP A 128 -4.56 15.28 -19.30
C TRP A 128 -3.66 14.69 -20.36
N ALA A 129 -3.94 13.46 -20.79
CA ALA A 129 -3.28 12.85 -21.92
C ALA A 129 -3.85 13.43 -23.22
N LEU A 130 -3.04 14.17 -23.99
CA LEU A 130 -3.45 14.68 -25.30
C LEU A 130 -2.99 13.80 -26.45
N GLU A 131 -2.17 12.80 -26.15
CA GLU A 131 -1.74 11.74 -27.05
C GLU A 131 -1.73 10.40 -26.30
N ASP A 132 -1.68 9.32 -27.06
CA ASP A 132 -1.55 7.98 -26.51
C ASP A 132 -0.16 7.77 -25.88
N VAL A 133 -0.15 7.15 -24.71
CA VAL A 133 1.04 6.69 -24.00
C VAL A 133 0.92 5.18 -23.82
N GLN A 134 1.75 4.42 -24.53
CA GLN A 134 1.78 2.96 -24.38
C GLN A 134 2.59 2.56 -23.14
N VAL A 135 2.47 1.29 -22.76
CA VAL A 135 3.35 0.69 -21.76
C VAL A 135 4.80 0.73 -22.28
N ASP A 136 5.73 1.05 -21.40
CA ASP A 136 7.18 1.17 -21.64
C ASP A 136 7.63 2.35 -22.52
N ASP A 137 6.73 3.24 -22.93
CA ASP A 137 7.09 4.48 -23.64
C ASP A 137 7.85 5.46 -22.75
N GLY A 138 7.83 5.29 -21.42
CA GLY A 138 8.48 6.19 -20.47
C GLY A 138 7.72 7.51 -20.25
N GLY A 139 8.45 8.61 -20.02
CA GLY A 139 7.83 9.89 -19.66
C GLY A 139 7.31 9.90 -18.23
N PHE A 140 6.10 10.42 -17.98
CA PHE A 140 5.56 10.54 -16.62
C PHE A 140 5.54 9.18 -15.90
N SER A 141 6.13 9.17 -14.71
CA SER A 141 6.31 7.99 -13.89
C SER A 141 6.09 8.34 -12.43
N LEU A 142 5.60 7.38 -11.65
CA LEU A 142 5.38 7.52 -10.20
C LEU A 142 5.68 6.22 -9.45
N VAL A 143 5.89 6.30 -8.14
CA VAL A 143 6.01 5.12 -7.28
C VAL A 143 4.74 4.97 -6.45
N PRO A 144 3.92 3.92 -6.69
CA PRO A 144 2.70 3.69 -5.93
C PRO A 144 2.94 3.57 -4.42
N CYS A 145 1.95 3.95 -3.61
CA CYS A 145 1.97 3.93 -2.15
C CYS A 145 2.99 4.89 -1.46
N SER A 146 3.88 5.55 -2.22
CA SER A 146 4.88 6.48 -1.66
C SER A 146 4.30 7.74 -1.00
N HIS A 147 3.08 8.15 -1.37
CA HIS A 147 2.30 9.20 -0.71
C HIS A 147 1.96 8.90 0.76
N LYS A 148 2.07 7.64 1.18
CA LYS A 148 1.98 7.17 2.56
C LYS A 148 3.26 6.45 3.01
N GLY A 149 4.40 6.74 2.37
CA GLY A 149 5.69 6.17 2.75
C GLY A 149 6.04 6.57 4.18
N ASN A 150 6.56 5.62 4.96
CA ASN A 150 7.11 5.88 6.31
C ASN A 150 8.64 5.84 6.34
N VAL A 151 9.25 5.42 5.24
CA VAL A 151 10.69 5.29 5.04
C VAL A 151 11.09 6.29 3.96
N VAL A 152 12.20 7.00 4.19
CA VAL A 152 12.73 7.99 3.26
C VAL A 152 13.02 7.31 1.92
N THR A 153 12.65 7.96 0.82
CA THR A 153 12.93 7.46 -0.53
C THR A 153 14.45 7.31 -0.75
N PRO A 154 14.93 6.11 -1.12
CA PRO A 154 16.33 5.92 -1.51
C PRO A 154 16.70 6.75 -2.74
N GLU A 155 17.88 7.39 -2.73
CA GLU A 155 18.34 8.28 -3.82
C GLU A 155 18.41 7.57 -5.18
N ASN A 156 18.84 6.32 -5.19
CA ASN A 156 18.88 5.43 -6.36
C ASN A 156 17.47 5.14 -6.94
N VAL A 157 16.42 5.09 -6.12
CA VAL A 157 15.03 4.99 -6.61
C VAL A 157 14.58 6.31 -7.21
N ALA A 158 14.82 7.43 -6.50
CA ALA A 158 14.44 8.77 -6.98
C ALA A 158 15.11 9.10 -8.33
N THR A 159 16.41 8.84 -8.45
CA THR A 159 17.19 9.05 -9.69
C THR A 159 16.93 7.97 -10.75
N GLY A 160 16.40 6.81 -10.37
CA GLY A 160 16.18 5.67 -11.26
C GLY A 160 17.43 4.82 -11.51
N ALA A 161 18.52 5.04 -10.76
CA ALA A 161 19.72 4.20 -10.82
C ALA A 161 19.46 2.74 -10.37
N LYS A 162 18.51 2.53 -9.46
CA LYS A 162 18.03 1.20 -9.04
C LYS A 162 16.54 1.29 -8.71
N ASP A 163 15.70 0.88 -9.66
CA ASP A 163 14.24 1.02 -9.55
C ASP A 163 13.57 0.00 -8.61
N MET A 164 14.16 -1.20 -8.47
CA MET A 164 13.60 -2.30 -7.69
C MET A 164 12.21 -2.78 -8.15
N GLY A 165 11.74 -2.38 -9.34
CA GLY A 165 10.41 -2.68 -9.85
C GLY A 165 9.31 -1.89 -9.15
N LEU A 166 9.63 -0.70 -8.62
CA LEU A 166 8.72 0.17 -7.87
C LEU A 166 8.10 1.27 -8.74
N THR A 167 8.80 1.76 -9.76
CA THR A 167 8.27 2.81 -10.64
C THR A 167 7.22 2.24 -11.58
N LEU A 168 6.07 2.90 -11.61
CA LEU A 168 4.99 2.67 -12.55
C LEU A 168 4.96 3.81 -13.57
N GLN A 169 4.93 3.45 -14.85
CA GLN A 169 4.54 4.36 -15.93
C GLN A 169 3.08 4.05 -16.33
N PRO A 170 2.13 4.94 -16.07
CA PRO A 170 0.74 4.73 -16.49
C PRO A 170 0.62 4.73 -18.01
N ALA A 171 -0.04 3.70 -18.57
CA ALA A 171 -0.49 3.73 -19.95
C ALA A 171 -1.78 4.55 -20.06
N LEU A 172 -1.84 5.47 -21.01
CA LEU A 172 -2.91 6.45 -21.15
C LEU A 172 -3.37 6.51 -22.61
N LYS A 173 -4.66 6.73 -22.83
CA LYS A 173 -5.22 7.09 -24.13
C LYS A 173 -5.44 8.59 -24.22
N ALA A 174 -5.34 9.12 -25.43
CA ALA A 174 -5.67 10.51 -25.68
C ALA A 174 -7.12 10.81 -25.20
N GLY A 175 -7.25 11.76 -24.28
CA GLY A 175 -8.49 12.12 -23.60
C GLY A 175 -8.63 11.59 -22.17
N ASP A 176 -7.69 10.76 -21.70
CA ASP A 176 -7.66 10.28 -20.33
C ASP A 176 -7.24 11.37 -19.34
N LEU A 177 -7.77 11.26 -18.12
CA LEU A 177 -7.42 12.07 -16.97
C LEU A 177 -6.72 11.21 -15.92
N LEU A 178 -5.54 11.63 -15.47
CA LEU A 178 -4.82 11.02 -14.37
C LEU A 178 -4.72 12.01 -13.20
N VAL A 179 -5.18 11.62 -12.02
CA VAL A 179 -5.10 12.41 -10.79
C VAL A 179 -4.09 11.76 -9.86
N VAL A 180 -3.06 12.48 -9.42
CA VAL A 180 -1.95 11.95 -8.61
C VAL A 180 -1.77 12.81 -7.37
N ALA A 181 -1.68 12.21 -6.17
CA ALA A 181 -1.31 12.95 -4.97
C ALA A 181 0.06 13.60 -5.14
N LEU A 182 0.24 14.88 -4.78
CA LEU A 182 1.54 15.55 -4.91
C LEU A 182 2.61 14.94 -3.98
N THR A 183 2.20 14.23 -2.94
CA THR A 183 3.07 13.44 -2.05
C THR A 183 3.49 12.10 -2.64
N ALA A 184 2.88 11.62 -3.73
CA ALA A 184 3.42 10.46 -4.43
C ALA A 184 4.76 10.86 -5.09
N LEU A 185 5.79 10.04 -4.92
CA LEU A 185 7.06 10.19 -5.62
C LEU A 185 6.80 10.08 -7.12
N GLN A 186 7.05 11.16 -7.87
CA GLN A 186 6.65 11.28 -9.26
C GLN A 186 7.57 12.22 -10.05
N GLY A 187 7.53 12.13 -11.38
CA GLY A 187 8.36 12.94 -12.26
C GLY A 187 8.48 12.31 -13.64
N MET A 188 9.53 12.66 -14.36
CA MET A 188 9.77 12.19 -15.73
C MET A 188 10.89 11.16 -15.80
N ARG A 189 10.69 10.14 -16.63
CA ARG A 189 11.71 9.21 -17.10
C ARG A 189 11.91 9.40 -18.61
N PRO A 190 13.03 8.91 -19.20
CA PRO A 190 13.29 9.08 -20.63
C PRO A 190 12.13 8.60 -21.50
N TRP A 191 11.67 9.46 -22.40
CA TRP A 191 10.65 9.13 -23.39
C TRP A 191 11.23 8.28 -24.51
N ARG A 192 10.54 7.20 -24.86
CA ARG A 192 10.91 6.18 -25.85
C ARG A 192 9.79 5.91 -26.86
N GLY A 193 8.61 6.50 -26.68
CA GLY A 193 7.49 6.35 -27.59
C GLY A 193 7.80 6.91 -28.98
N ALA A 194 7.17 6.33 -30.01
CA ALA A 194 7.39 6.71 -31.41
C ALA A 194 6.85 8.10 -31.77
N GLY A 195 5.88 8.60 -31.00
CA GLY A 195 5.24 9.90 -31.16
C GLY A 195 5.65 10.90 -30.08
N ARG A 196 4.84 11.96 -29.93
CA ARG A 196 4.94 12.89 -28.80
C ARG A 196 4.09 12.37 -27.64
N GLN A 197 4.53 12.56 -26.39
CA GLN A 197 3.74 12.15 -25.22
C GLN A 197 2.57 13.12 -24.95
N ARG A 198 2.84 14.42 -25.10
CA ARG A 198 1.95 15.56 -24.81
C ARG A 198 1.01 15.34 -23.62
N LEU A 199 1.60 15.46 -22.42
CA LEU A 199 0.86 15.51 -21.16
C LEU A 199 0.69 16.95 -20.71
N LEU A 200 -0.57 17.36 -20.51
CA LEU A 200 -0.94 18.68 -20.01
C LEU A 200 -1.16 18.63 -18.49
N ASN A 201 -0.41 19.45 -17.77
CA ASN A 201 -0.30 19.42 -16.31
C ASN A 201 -1.09 20.53 -15.59
N TYR A 202 -2.02 20.10 -14.75
CA TYR A 202 -2.80 20.74 -13.68
C TYR A 202 -2.17 20.58 -12.28
N GLU A 203 -1.92 21.61 -11.48
CA GLU A 203 -1.68 21.43 -10.04
C GLU A 203 -2.72 22.18 -9.20
N TYR A 204 -3.35 21.46 -8.28
CA TYR A 204 -4.41 21.96 -7.42
C TYR A 204 -4.09 21.70 -5.95
N VAL A 205 -4.46 22.64 -5.08
CA VAL A 205 -4.28 22.53 -3.63
C VAL A 205 -5.55 22.93 -2.87
N GLY A 206 -5.58 22.59 -1.58
CA GLY A 206 -6.64 23.01 -0.66
C GLY A 206 -6.75 24.53 -0.57
N ARG A 207 -7.96 25.04 -0.33
CA ARG A 207 -8.23 26.49 -0.27
C ARG A 207 -7.35 27.27 0.72
N GLY A 208 -6.94 26.61 1.80
CA GLY A 208 -6.12 27.19 2.87
C GLY A 208 -4.62 27.03 2.66
N VAL A 209 -4.19 26.40 1.56
CA VAL A 209 -2.78 26.07 1.31
C VAL A 209 -2.13 27.16 0.47
N VAL A 210 -0.95 27.61 0.90
CA VAL A 210 -0.07 28.47 0.10
C VAL A 210 1.25 27.74 -0.09
N ARG A 211 1.37 27.05 -1.22
CA ARG A 211 2.57 26.32 -1.62
C ARG A 211 3.42 27.11 -2.61
N SER A 212 2.76 27.76 -3.55
CA SER A 212 3.40 28.64 -4.52
C SER A 212 2.69 30.00 -4.61
N VAL A 213 3.32 30.97 -5.28
CA VAL A 213 2.75 32.30 -5.54
C VAL A 213 2.89 32.63 -7.02
N GLY A 214 1.88 33.30 -7.56
CA GLY A 214 1.89 33.72 -8.97
C GLY A 214 2.92 34.83 -9.25
N PRO A 215 3.29 35.04 -10.52
CA PRO A 215 4.37 35.96 -10.92
C PRO A 215 4.08 37.45 -10.65
N HIS A 216 2.82 37.79 -10.38
CA HIS A 216 2.38 39.18 -10.12
C HIS A 216 2.22 39.48 -8.62
N VAL A 217 2.51 38.51 -7.76
CA VAL A 217 2.42 38.70 -6.32
C VAL A 217 3.56 39.63 -5.88
N GLY A 218 3.22 40.71 -5.18
CA GLY A 218 4.20 41.64 -4.63
C GLY A 218 4.91 41.09 -3.40
N ASN A 219 5.82 41.89 -2.85
CA ASN A 219 6.42 41.61 -1.55
C ASN A 219 5.44 41.99 -0.43
N ALA A 220 5.57 41.33 0.72
CA ALA A 220 4.77 41.65 1.89
C ALA A 220 5.05 43.09 2.34
N VAL A 221 3.99 43.88 2.56
CA VAL A 221 4.12 45.20 3.19
C VAL A 221 4.43 45.00 4.66
N ARG A 222 5.58 45.52 5.10
CA ARG A 222 6.03 45.41 6.49
C ARG A 222 5.77 46.75 7.20
N PRO A 223 5.15 46.74 8.39
CA PRO A 223 5.07 47.93 9.23
C PRO A 223 6.48 48.48 9.55
N GLU A 224 6.63 49.79 9.70
CA GLU A 224 7.93 50.44 9.95
C GLU A 224 8.66 49.86 11.17
N TRP A 225 7.93 49.51 12.24
CA TRP A 225 8.52 48.92 13.44
C TRP A 225 9.20 47.56 13.21
N HIS A 226 8.99 46.89 12.06
CA HIS A 226 9.73 45.67 11.70
C HIS A 226 11.21 45.95 11.38
N GLU A 227 11.60 47.20 11.12
CA GLU A 227 13.00 47.61 10.92
C GLU A 227 13.82 47.41 12.20
N ASP A 228 13.20 47.60 13.37
CA ASP A 228 13.83 47.42 14.68
C ASP A 228 14.00 45.94 15.09
N LEU A 229 13.41 45.00 14.34
CA LEU A 229 13.47 43.57 14.63
C LEU A 229 14.73 42.91 14.07
N SER A 230 15.13 41.80 14.68
CA SER A 230 16.07 40.86 14.05
C SER A 230 15.44 40.14 12.86
N GLU A 231 16.28 39.55 12.00
CA GLU A 231 15.82 38.73 10.87
C GLU A 231 14.93 37.56 11.31
N ALA A 232 15.31 36.88 12.39
CA ALA A 232 14.53 35.78 12.97
C ALA A 232 13.16 36.23 13.48
N GLN A 233 13.08 37.38 14.17
CA GLN A 233 11.80 37.94 14.62
C GLN A 233 10.90 38.32 13.44
N ARG A 234 11.46 38.91 12.38
CA ARG A 234 10.71 39.19 11.15
C ARG A 234 10.21 37.91 10.48
N ALA A 235 11.03 36.87 10.45
CA ALA A 235 10.65 35.57 9.90
C ALA A 235 9.50 34.92 10.69
N SER A 236 9.35 35.19 12.00
CA SER A 236 8.21 34.70 12.80
C SER A 236 6.91 35.49 12.55
N LEU A 237 7.01 36.71 12.04
CA LEU A 237 5.89 37.62 11.76
C LEU A 237 5.59 37.72 10.26
N TYR A 238 6.08 36.76 9.47
CA TYR A 238 5.85 36.77 8.03
C TYR A 238 4.35 36.66 7.73
N SER A 239 3.93 37.30 6.65
CA SER A 239 2.59 37.08 6.09
C SER A 239 2.73 36.08 4.93
N PRO A 240 1.97 34.97 4.91
CA PRO A 240 2.00 34.04 3.80
C PRO A 240 1.40 34.66 2.53
N GLY A 241 1.76 34.10 1.37
CA GLY A 241 1.15 34.49 0.09
C GLY A 241 1.80 35.69 -0.60
N TYR A 242 3.05 36.02 -0.27
CA TYR A 242 3.84 37.07 -0.93
C TYR A 242 5.11 36.50 -1.59
N ALA A 243 5.67 37.21 -2.56
CA ALA A 243 6.83 36.73 -3.34
C ALA A 243 8.07 36.49 -2.47
N ASP A 244 8.33 37.37 -1.50
CA ASP A 244 9.48 37.26 -0.60
C ASP A 244 9.26 36.25 0.54
N THR A 245 8.02 35.80 0.76
CA THR A 245 7.62 34.93 1.87
C THR A 245 7.06 33.57 1.45
N THR A 246 7.15 33.22 0.16
CA THR A 246 6.83 31.88 -0.36
C THR A 246 8.02 31.35 -1.18
N PRO A 247 8.66 30.22 -0.80
CA PRO A 247 8.33 29.39 0.35
C PRO A 247 8.55 30.17 1.67
N PRO A 248 7.82 29.77 2.74
CA PRO A 248 7.89 30.44 4.03
C PRO A 248 9.33 30.44 4.58
N PRO A 249 9.72 31.47 5.34
CA PRO A 249 11.01 31.46 6.03
C PRO A 249 11.14 30.25 6.96
N THR A 250 12.27 29.55 6.92
CA THR A 250 12.58 28.49 7.87
C THR A 250 13.38 29.09 9.03
N ILE A 251 12.88 28.94 10.25
CA ILE A 251 13.59 29.36 11.47
C ILE A 251 14.14 28.11 12.17
N VAL A 252 15.44 28.12 12.46
CA VAL A 252 16.13 27.05 13.20
C VAL A 252 16.69 27.59 14.51
N THR A 253 16.77 26.74 15.54
CA THR A 253 17.29 27.11 16.85
C THR A 253 18.01 25.95 17.54
N ASP A 254 19.04 26.27 18.32
CA ASP A 254 19.75 25.35 19.22
C ASP A 254 19.37 25.59 20.70
N SER A 255 18.23 26.24 20.96
CA SER A 255 17.74 26.76 22.24
C SER A 255 18.51 27.95 22.84
N LYS A 256 19.65 28.33 22.25
CA LYS A 256 20.46 29.48 22.68
C LYS A 256 20.48 30.60 21.66
N THR A 257 20.39 30.24 20.39
CA THR A 257 20.40 31.12 19.23
C THR A 257 19.25 30.76 18.32
N VAL A 258 18.73 31.76 17.61
CA VAL A 258 17.70 31.60 16.58
C VAL A 258 18.25 32.18 15.29
N LYS A 259 18.15 31.44 14.20
CA LYS A 259 18.64 31.85 12.88
C LYS A 259 17.59 31.54 11.82
N VAL A 260 17.57 32.35 10.76
CA VAL A 260 16.82 32.03 9.55
C VAL A 260 17.71 31.14 8.69
N ASP A 261 17.19 30.01 8.25
CA ASP A 261 17.87 29.13 7.31
C ASP A 261 17.69 29.69 5.88
N PRO A 262 18.79 30.06 5.18
CA PRO A 262 18.70 30.64 3.85
C PRO A 262 18.18 29.66 2.80
N SER A 263 18.25 28.34 3.03
CA SER A 263 17.74 27.33 2.11
C SER A 263 16.20 27.36 2.01
N ARG A 264 15.53 27.80 3.08
CA ARG A 264 14.06 27.71 3.26
C ARG A 264 13.52 26.28 3.15
N GLU A 265 14.39 25.28 3.26
CA GLU A 265 13.98 23.89 3.26
C GLU A 265 13.18 23.57 4.52
N MET A 266 12.30 22.58 4.41
CA MET A 266 11.55 22.12 5.56
C MET A 266 12.48 21.42 6.55
N PHE A 267 12.51 21.93 7.78
CA PHE A 267 13.26 21.32 8.87
C PHE A 267 12.30 20.66 9.86
N HIS A 268 12.24 19.33 9.85
CA HIS A 268 11.42 18.55 10.78
C HIS A 268 12.31 17.61 11.63
N PRO A 269 12.87 18.09 12.75
CA PRO A 269 13.79 17.29 13.54
C PRO A 269 13.08 16.08 14.17
N SER A 270 13.72 14.92 14.10
CA SER A 270 13.28 13.72 14.81
C SER A 270 14.27 13.39 15.93
N PHE A 271 13.76 12.99 17.09
CA PHE A 271 14.59 12.40 18.15
C PHE A 271 15.00 10.96 17.80
N LEU A 272 14.30 10.34 16.84
CA LEU A 272 14.65 9.06 16.25
C LEU A 272 15.62 9.31 15.09
N ARG A 273 16.81 8.73 15.18
CA ARG A 273 17.80 8.80 14.11
C ARG A 273 17.93 7.42 13.48
N PRO A 274 18.14 7.34 12.15
CA PRO A 274 18.54 6.09 11.52
C PRO A 274 19.76 5.52 12.26
N ASP A 275 19.67 4.25 12.65
CA ASP A 275 20.77 3.54 13.28
C ASP A 275 21.58 2.83 12.18
N PRO A 276 22.78 3.35 11.81
CA PRO A 276 23.60 2.75 10.76
C PRO A 276 24.08 1.34 11.13
N ASP A 277 24.07 0.97 12.41
CA ASP A 277 24.52 -0.33 12.90
C ASP A 277 23.35 -1.33 13.07
N SER A 278 22.12 -0.94 12.71
CA SER A 278 20.93 -1.81 12.80
C SER A 278 21.01 -3.04 11.89
N GLY A 279 21.86 -3.00 10.87
CA GLY A 279 22.02 -4.06 9.88
C GLY A 279 20.83 -4.19 8.91
N ILE A 280 19.83 -3.31 8.97
CA ILE A 280 18.68 -3.31 8.06
C ILE A 280 19.13 -2.78 6.70
N ASP A 281 18.83 -3.50 5.63
CA ASP A 281 18.98 -2.99 4.27
C ASP A 281 17.87 -1.95 3.99
N HIS A 282 18.28 -0.72 3.68
CA HIS A 282 17.36 0.40 3.50
C HIS A 282 16.47 0.24 2.25
N ASP A 283 16.99 -0.35 1.18
CA ASP A 283 16.22 -0.60 -0.04
C ASP A 283 15.16 -1.67 0.25
N GLU A 284 15.51 -2.76 0.93
CA GLU A 284 14.53 -3.78 1.33
C GLU A 284 13.45 -3.22 2.26
N PHE A 285 13.83 -2.36 3.20
CA PHE A 285 12.88 -1.77 4.14
C PHE A 285 11.93 -0.80 3.45
N TYR A 286 12.44 0.03 2.53
CA TYR A 286 11.61 0.88 1.68
C TYR A 286 10.66 0.05 0.81
N PHE A 287 11.16 -1.02 0.17
CA PHE A 287 10.33 -1.92 -0.63
C PHE A 287 9.19 -2.53 0.19
N TRP A 288 9.50 -3.04 1.38
CA TRP A 288 8.53 -3.61 2.32
C TRP A 288 7.48 -2.58 2.75
N ASP A 289 7.90 -1.36 3.12
CA ASP A 289 6.96 -0.31 3.54
C ASP A 289 5.96 0.04 2.43
N LEU A 290 6.39 0.04 1.17
CA LEU A 290 5.50 0.34 0.04
C LEU A 290 4.62 -0.84 -0.37
N ASN A 291 5.12 -2.07 -0.29
CA ASN A 291 4.48 -3.22 -0.93
C ASN A 291 3.81 -4.19 0.04
N GLY A 292 4.28 -4.30 1.28
CA GLY A 292 3.79 -5.31 2.24
C GLY A 292 4.23 -6.75 1.92
N TYR A 293 5.15 -6.91 0.96
CA TYR A 293 5.87 -8.15 0.64
C TYR A 293 7.34 -7.86 0.31
N LEU A 294 8.18 -8.90 0.30
CA LEU A 294 9.60 -8.85 -0.08
C LEU A 294 10.02 -10.21 -0.67
N VAL A 295 10.82 -10.23 -1.73
CA VAL A 295 11.40 -11.46 -2.30
C VAL A 295 12.91 -11.43 -2.16
N LEU A 296 13.48 -12.45 -1.52
CA LEU A 296 14.91 -12.70 -1.51
C LEU A 296 15.24 -13.71 -2.60
N ARG A 297 16.22 -13.38 -3.45
CA ARG A 297 16.58 -14.20 -4.61
C ARG A 297 17.65 -15.23 -4.25
N GLY A 298 17.49 -16.46 -4.74
CA GLY A 298 18.52 -17.51 -4.69
C GLY A 298 19.06 -17.82 -3.29
N VAL A 299 18.16 -17.95 -2.30
CA VAL A 299 18.54 -18.24 -0.91
C VAL A 299 18.95 -19.71 -0.75
N MET A 300 18.31 -20.62 -1.50
CA MET A 300 18.66 -22.04 -1.49
C MET A 300 19.79 -22.32 -2.48
N ASP A 301 20.78 -23.10 -2.03
CA ASP A 301 21.76 -23.71 -2.91
C ASP A 301 21.17 -24.90 -3.69
N ASP A 302 21.81 -25.28 -4.80
CA ASP A 302 21.30 -26.31 -5.73
C ASP A 302 21.12 -27.68 -5.05
N GLU A 303 22.02 -28.04 -4.14
CA GLU A 303 21.98 -29.32 -3.41
C GLU A 303 20.78 -29.36 -2.46
N TRP A 304 20.56 -28.28 -1.70
CA TRP A 304 19.43 -28.16 -0.80
C TRP A 304 18.11 -28.13 -1.56
N LEU A 305 18.04 -27.39 -2.68
CA LEU A 305 16.88 -27.33 -3.55
C LEU A 305 16.53 -28.71 -4.14
N ALA A 306 17.53 -29.47 -4.57
CA ALA A 306 17.36 -30.84 -5.04
C ALA A 306 16.85 -31.76 -3.94
N ALA A 307 17.45 -31.72 -2.74
CA ALA A 307 17.02 -32.53 -1.60
C ALA A 307 15.57 -32.24 -1.17
N ALA A 308 15.16 -30.96 -1.16
CA ALA A 308 13.77 -30.59 -0.87
C ALA A 308 12.79 -31.11 -1.94
N ASN A 309 13.16 -31.03 -3.23
CA ASN A 309 12.32 -31.56 -4.31
C ASN A 309 12.23 -33.09 -4.27
N GLU A 310 13.34 -33.79 -4.03
CA GLU A 310 13.37 -35.25 -3.87
C GLU A 310 12.49 -35.68 -2.70
N ALA A 311 12.52 -34.96 -1.58
CA ALA A 311 11.63 -35.22 -0.45
C ALA A 311 10.15 -35.04 -0.81
N VAL A 312 9.78 -33.99 -1.57
CA VAL A 312 8.38 -33.85 -2.02
C VAL A 312 7.98 -35.01 -2.94
N GLU A 313 8.86 -35.42 -3.85
CA GLU A 313 8.64 -36.52 -4.80
C GLU A 313 8.48 -37.88 -4.11
N GLY A 314 9.32 -38.17 -3.12
CA GLY A 314 9.30 -39.42 -2.37
C GLY A 314 8.06 -39.61 -1.49
N TYR A 315 7.31 -38.54 -1.23
CA TYR A 315 6.09 -38.56 -0.41
C TYR A 315 4.86 -37.99 -1.15
N GLU A 316 4.84 -38.06 -2.49
CA GLU A 316 3.68 -37.61 -3.28
C GLU A 316 2.41 -38.40 -2.95
N ASP A 317 2.53 -39.64 -2.50
CA ASP A 317 1.43 -40.50 -2.05
C ASP A 317 0.71 -39.96 -0.80
N ARG A 318 1.36 -39.05 -0.04
CA ARG A 318 0.80 -38.39 1.14
C ARG A 318 0.17 -37.03 0.85
N ILE A 319 0.13 -36.60 -0.43
CA ILE A 319 -0.51 -35.34 -0.80
C ILE A 319 -2.02 -35.49 -0.67
N GLU A 320 -2.62 -34.61 0.14
CA GLU A 320 -4.07 -34.57 0.32
C GLU A 320 -4.65 -33.35 -0.41
N VAL A 321 -5.70 -33.58 -1.20
CA VAL A 321 -6.42 -32.50 -1.88
C VAL A 321 -7.44 -31.92 -0.92
N GLY A 322 -7.13 -30.75 -0.37
CA GLY A 322 -8.04 -29.99 0.50
C GLY A 322 -9.12 -29.24 -0.28
N GLU A 323 -9.90 -28.44 0.42
CA GLU A 323 -10.96 -27.62 -0.16
C GLU A 323 -10.44 -26.61 -1.19
N GLU A 324 -11.30 -26.30 -2.18
CA GLU A 324 -11.14 -25.13 -3.05
C GLU A 324 -11.35 -23.85 -2.22
N LEU A 325 -10.62 -22.78 -2.54
CA LEU A 325 -10.76 -21.49 -1.85
C LEU A 325 -11.03 -20.31 -2.78
N ALA A 326 -11.52 -20.56 -3.99
CA ALA A 326 -11.98 -19.54 -4.93
C ALA A 326 -13.22 -18.80 -4.40
N ARG A 327 -14.03 -19.45 -3.56
CA ARG A 327 -15.22 -18.84 -2.91
C ARG A 327 -16.18 -18.21 -3.92
N GLY A 328 -16.40 -18.88 -5.05
CA GLY A 328 -17.28 -18.42 -6.13
C GLY A 328 -16.67 -17.43 -7.12
N SER A 329 -15.38 -17.10 -6.98
CA SER A 329 -14.61 -16.38 -8.02
C SER A 329 -14.56 -17.18 -9.32
N THR A 330 -14.70 -16.49 -10.46
CA THR A 330 -14.52 -17.10 -11.78
C THR A 330 -13.03 -17.16 -12.15
N ALA A 331 -12.30 -16.07 -11.92
CA ALA A 331 -10.86 -15.96 -12.20
C ALA A 331 -9.99 -16.94 -11.39
N LEU A 332 -10.45 -17.32 -10.19
CA LEU A 332 -9.72 -18.20 -9.27
C LEU A 332 -10.28 -19.63 -9.25
N ALA A 333 -11.28 -19.94 -10.07
CA ALA A 333 -11.91 -21.24 -10.10
C ALA A 333 -10.91 -22.37 -10.42
N GLY A 334 -11.14 -23.54 -9.84
CA GLY A 334 -10.33 -24.73 -10.09
C GLY A 334 -10.65 -25.86 -9.12
N THR A 335 -9.79 -26.85 -9.06
CA THR A 335 -9.90 -27.99 -8.14
C THR A 335 -9.39 -27.64 -6.75
N GLY A 336 -9.69 -28.49 -5.77
CA GLY A 336 -9.12 -28.40 -4.43
C GLY A 336 -7.58 -28.35 -4.42
N ARG A 337 -7.02 -27.88 -3.31
CA ARG A 337 -5.58 -27.57 -3.19
C ARG A 337 -4.80 -28.80 -2.72
N PRO A 338 -3.84 -29.32 -3.51
CA PRO A 338 -2.99 -30.41 -3.06
C PRO A 338 -1.97 -29.89 -2.05
N LEU A 339 -2.00 -30.44 -0.83
CA LEU A 339 -1.15 -30.07 0.29
C LEU A 339 -0.35 -31.28 0.78
N LEU A 340 0.93 -31.07 1.04
CA LEU A 340 1.80 -32.01 1.75
C LEU A 340 2.07 -31.47 3.15
N GLN A 341 1.57 -32.16 4.17
CA GLN A 341 1.70 -31.79 5.58
C GLN A 341 2.75 -32.64 6.30
N GLY A 342 3.17 -32.18 7.47
CA GLY A 342 4.10 -32.92 8.34
C GLY A 342 5.52 -33.01 7.79
N LEU A 343 5.93 -31.97 7.04
CA LEU A 343 7.25 -31.90 6.39
C LEU A 343 8.39 -31.98 7.42
N LEU A 344 8.19 -31.39 8.60
CA LEU A 344 9.20 -31.37 9.66
C LEU A 344 9.34 -32.72 10.39
N GLN A 345 8.41 -33.66 10.18
CA GLN A 345 8.42 -35.00 10.77
C GLN A 345 8.61 -36.12 9.74
N LEU A 346 8.96 -35.78 8.50
CA LEU A 346 9.38 -36.80 7.53
C LEU A 346 10.57 -37.62 8.09
N PRO A 347 10.69 -38.90 7.72
CA PRO A 347 11.87 -39.70 8.04
C PRO A 347 13.17 -39.01 7.61
N ASP A 348 14.23 -39.25 8.37
CA ASP A 348 15.60 -38.88 7.97
C ASP A 348 15.96 -39.58 6.64
N PRO A 349 16.62 -38.88 5.68
CA PRO A 349 17.10 -37.50 5.75
C PRO A 349 16.09 -36.43 5.28
N HIS A 350 14.92 -36.82 4.80
CA HIS A 350 13.99 -35.95 4.07
C HIS A 350 13.42 -34.76 4.88
N CYS A 351 13.35 -34.87 6.22
CA CYS A 351 12.92 -33.74 7.06
C CYS A 351 13.93 -32.60 7.14
N GLU A 352 15.23 -32.86 6.96
CA GLU A 352 16.29 -31.87 7.20
C GLU A 352 16.24 -30.72 6.18
N ALA A 353 15.83 -31.01 4.95
CA ALA A 353 15.63 -29.98 3.93
C ALA A 353 14.58 -28.93 4.36
N PHE A 354 13.55 -29.33 5.10
CA PHE A 354 12.51 -28.41 5.59
C PHE A 354 12.85 -27.82 6.97
N ARG A 355 13.51 -28.57 7.85
CA ARG A 355 13.95 -28.06 9.16
C ARG A 355 14.96 -26.92 9.03
N ARG A 356 15.83 -26.96 8.01
CA ARG A 356 16.76 -25.86 7.69
C ARG A 356 16.03 -24.53 7.38
N MET A 357 14.77 -24.56 6.97
CA MET A 357 13.98 -23.36 6.62
C MET A 357 13.46 -22.59 7.85
N ILE A 358 13.28 -23.25 9.00
CA ILE A 358 12.53 -22.73 10.17
C ILE A 358 13.19 -21.50 10.79
N ALA A 359 14.51 -21.49 10.88
CA ALA A 359 15.28 -20.42 11.51
C ALA A 359 16.48 -20.04 10.65
N HIS A 360 16.30 -20.08 9.32
CA HIS A 360 17.38 -19.75 8.39
C HIS A 360 17.84 -18.30 8.62
N PRO A 361 19.15 -17.98 8.61
CA PRO A 361 19.63 -16.62 8.90
C PRO A 361 19.01 -15.53 8.02
N ALA A 362 18.77 -15.83 6.74
CA ALA A 362 18.11 -14.91 5.82
C ALA A 362 16.67 -14.57 6.26
N VAL A 363 15.95 -15.53 6.86
CA VAL A 363 14.59 -15.35 7.37
C VAL A 363 14.61 -14.57 8.68
N GLU A 364 15.36 -15.03 9.68
CA GLU A 364 15.41 -14.39 10.99
C GLU A 364 15.88 -12.94 10.91
N HIS A 365 16.84 -12.65 10.03
CA HIS A 365 17.30 -11.28 9.80
C HIS A 365 16.15 -10.34 9.41
N ARG A 366 15.23 -10.78 8.53
CA ARG A 366 14.09 -9.97 8.06
C ARG A 366 12.96 -9.95 9.09
N LEU A 367 12.64 -11.09 9.70
CA LEU A 367 11.63 -11.15 10.75
C LEU A 367 11.94 -10.20 11.91
N ASN A 368 13.23 -10.09 12.28
CA ASN A 368 13.69 -9.21 13.36
C ASN A 368 13.31 -7.74 13.20
N TRP A 369 13.27 -7.21 11.98
CA TRP A 369 12.87 -5.82 11.72
C TRP A 369 11.46 -5.68 11.13
N MET A 370 10.88 -6.74 10.57
CA MET A 370 9.48 -6.73 10.11
C MET A 370 8.49 -6.77 11.29
N GLY A 371 8.76 -7.60 12.30
CA GLY A 371 7.84 -7.90 13.41
C GLY A 371 8.45 -7.82 14.82
N ALA A 372 9.69 -7.29 14.95
CA ALA A 372 10.54 -7.36 16.16
C ALA A 372 11.19 -8.74 16.38
N SER A 373 11.69 -9.03 17.59
CA SER A 373 12.63 -10.12 17.95
C SER A 373 12.17 -11.55 17.62
N GLY A 374 12.10 -11.88 16.33
CA GLY A 374 11.68 -13.18 15.79
C GLY A 374 10.18 -13.44 15.91
N GLY A 375 9.78 -14.60 15.41
CA GLY A 375 8.42 -15.13 15.54
C GLY A 375 8.42 -16.60 15.93
N TRP A 376 7.33 -17.06 16.53
CA TRP A 376 7.10 -18.49 16.65
C TRP A 376 6.41 -18.98 15.39
N THR A 377 6.70 -20.22 15.00
CA THR A 377 6.02 -20.88 13.89
C THR A 377 5.52 -22.26 14.30
N GLY A 378 4.51 -22.73 13.60
CA GLY A 378 4.01 -24.10 13.72
C GLY A 378 4.74 -25.02 12.75
N ASP A 379 3.96 -25.79 12.01
CA ASP A 379 4.48 -26.70 10.98
C ASP A 379 4.68 -25.99 9.63
N ALA A 380 5.42 -26.64 8.73
CA ALA A 380 5.60 -26.23 7.35
C ALA A 380 4.60 -26.99 6.45
N THR A 381 3.93 -26.27 5.54
CA THR A 381 2.99 -26.87 4.58
C THR A 381 3.54 -26.76 3.16
N GLY A 382 3.62 -27.88 2.46
CA GLY A 382 3.95 -27.93 1.03
C GLY A 382 2.70 -27.71 0.18
N PHE A 383 2.70 -26.65 -0.63
CA PHE A 383 1.68 -26.40 -1.63
C PHE A 383 2.13 -26.99 -2.97
N VAL A 384 1.46 -28.06 -3.40
CA VAL A 384 1.85 -28.88 -4.57
C VAL A 384 0.81 -28.74 -5.68
N ALA A 385 0.53 -27.50 -6.10
CA ALA A 385 -0.57 -27.21 -7.04
C ALA A 385 -0.29 -27.77 -8.43
N VAL A 386 -1.22 -28.55 -8.98
CA VAL A 386 -1.20 -29.05 -10.37
C VAL A 386 -2.06 -28.17 -11.26
N LYS A 387 -1.92 -28.28 -12.58
CA LYS A 387 -2.73 -27.51 -13.54
C LYS A 387 -4.23 -27.62 -13.24
N GLY A 388 -4.91 -26.47 -13.19
CA GLY A 388 -6.33 -26.40 -12.86
C GLY A 388 -6.64 -26.34 -11.36
N THR A 389 -5.62 -26.35 -10.48
CA THR A 389 -5.83 -26.09 -9.04
C THR A 389 -6.37 -24.69 -8.84
N SER A 390 -7.39 -24.55 -7.97
CA SER A 390 -8.01 -23.26 -7.68
C SER A 390 -7.02 -22.27 -7.08
N GLY A 391 -7.31 -21.00 -7.29
CA GLY A 391 -6.72 -19.93 -6.49
C GLY A 391 -7.24 -19.93 -5.05
N HIS A 392 -6.87 -18.88 -4.33
CA HIS A 392 -7.40 -18.52 -3.02
C HIS A 392 -7.86 -17.07 -3.11
N ALA A 393 -9.17 -16.85 -2.94
CA ALA A 393 -9.76 -15.53 -2.87
C ALA A 393 -8.96 -14.62 -1.94
N LEU A 394 -8.70 -13.40 -2.39
CA LEU A 394 -7.87 -12.46 -1.65
C LEU A 394 -8.52 -12.14 -0.30
N HIS A 395 -7.69 -12.13 0.72
CA HIS A 395 -8.10 -12.03 2.10
C HIS A 395 -7.05 -11.29 2.91
N ASP A 396 -7.45 -10.99 4.15
CA ASP A 396 -6.80 -10.04 5.04
C ASP A 396 -6.66 -8.63 4.37
N ALA A 397 -6.61 -7.61 5.20
CA ALA A 397 -6.52 -6.21 4.79
C ALA A 397 -6.25 -5.37 6.03
N ASN A 398 -5.75 -4.16 5.84
CA ASN A 398 -5.60 -3.21 6.94
C ASN A 398 -6.92 -2.53 7.35
N GLU A 399 -7.97 -2.59 6.52
CA GLU A 399 -9.31 -2.09 6.86
C GLU A 399 -10.40 -3.14 6.55
N PRO A 400 -11.13 -3.64 7.57
CA PRO A 400 -10.94 -3.35 9.00
C PRO A 400 -9.64 -3.96 9.53
N LEU A 401 -8.91 -3.18 10.34
CA LEU A 401 -7.69 -3.67 11.00
C LEU A 401 -8.03 -4.84 11.91
N ASN A 402 -7.28 -5.94 11.80
CA ASN A 402 -7.27 -6.99 12.81
C ASN A 402 -6.14 -6.71 13.82
N PRO A 403 -6.44 -6.25 15.06
CA PRO A 403 -5.39 -5.79 15.98
C PRO A 403 -4.40 -6.88 16.38
N THR A 404 -4.80 -8.15 16.24
CA THR A 404 -3.97 -9.28 16.64
C THR A 404 -2.97 -9.71 15.56
N ARG A 405 -3.15 -9.25 14.31
CA ARG A 405 -2.32 -9.65 13.15
C ARG A 405 -1.97 -8.48 12.22
N GLY A 406 -2.24 -7.26 12.65
CA GLY A 406 -2.15 -6.06 11.82
C GLY A 406 -0.71 -5.65 11.50
N TYR A 407 -0.61 -4.61 10.67
CA TYR A 407 0.64 -3.89 10.42
C TYR A 407 0.55 -2.52 11.08
N ILE A 408 1.58 -2.17 11.85
CA ILE A 408 1.73 -0.82 12.41
C ILE A 408 3.15 -0.36 12.15
N TYR A 409 3.30 0.90 11.72
CA TYR A 409 4.59 1.57 11.74
C TYR A 409 4.62 2.57 12.89
N GLN A 410 5.59 2.43 13.80
CA GLN A 410 5.71 3.32 14.94
C GLN A 410 7.17 3.53 15.30
N ASN A 411 7.56 4.79 15.51
CA ASN A 411 8.89 5.17 15.97
C ASN A 411 10.03 4.56 15.12
N GLY A 412 9.92 4.66 13.79
CA GLY A 412 10.94 4.17 12.86
C GLY A 412 10.98 2.66 12.68
N ARG A 413 9.95 1.93 13.15
CA ARG A 413 9.93 0.46 13.16
C ARG A 413 8.64 -0.08 12.57
N SER A 414 8.76 -1.17 11.81
CA SER A 414 7.65 -2.01 11.38
C SER A 414 7.26 -2.98 12.50
N PHE A 415 5.96 -3.13 12.71
CA PHE A 415 5.36 -4.14 13.58
C PHE A 415 4.32 -4.93 12.78
N CYS A 416 4.78 -6.01 12.16
CA CYS A 416 3.92 -6.99 11.50
C CYS A 416 3.75 -8.20 12.42
N GLU A 417 2.56 -8.36 13.01
CA GLU A 417 2.30 -9.41 14.01
C GLU A 417 2.20 -10.82 13.40
N ALA A 418 2.02 -10.92 12.08
CA ALA A 418 2.03 -12.19 11.36
C ALA A 418 2.71 -12.02 9.99
N VAL A 419 3.77 -12.79 9.74
CA VAL A 419 4.49 -12.81 8.47
C VAL A 419 4.48 -14.24 7.95
N THR A 420 4.10 -14.41 6.70
CA THR A 420 4.22 -15.70 6.02
C THR A 420 5.49 -15.69 5.16
N VAL A 421 6.28 -16.76 5.28
CA VAL A 421 7.48 -16.99 4.49
C VAL A 421 7.23 -18.19 3.58
N THR A 422 7.37 -17.99 2.27
CA THR A 422 7.20 -19.04 1.26
C THR A 422 8.52 -19.32 0.56
N TRP A 423 9.01 -20.54 0.69
CA TRP A 423 10.19 -21.04 0.00
C TRP A 423 9.78 -21.68 -1.32
N GLN A 424 10.28 -21.17 -2.43
CA GLN A 424 9.87 -21.61 -3.75
C GLN A 424 10.81 -22.70 -4.26
N LEU A 425 10.30 -23.91 -4.51
CA LEU A 425 11.11 -25.07 -4.93
C LEU A 425 11.16 -25.28 -6.44
N ARG A 426 10.34 -24.54 -7.20
CA ARG A 426 10.28 -24.58 -8.66
C ARG A 426 9.95 -23.19 -9.20
N ASP A 427 10.37 -22.87 -10.41
CA ASP A 427 10.04 -21.59 -11.03
C ASP A 427 8.52 -21.33 -11.05
N VAL A 428 8.17 -20.07 -10.85
CA VAL A 428 6.83 -19.50 -11.01
C VAL A 428 6.98 -18.31 -11.94
N LYS A 429 6.50 -18.46 -13.17
CA LYS A 429 6.63 -17.48 -14.25
C LYS A 429 5.34 -16.69 -14.42
N ALA A 430 5.44 -15.58 -15.15
CA ALA A 430 4.27 -14.84 -15.62
C ALA A 430 3.20 -15.78 -16.21
N GLY A 431 1.99 -15.72 -15.66
CA GLY A 431 0.83 -16.50 -16.13
C GLY A 431 0.70 -17.92 -15.55
N ASP A 432 1.68 -18.43 -14.79
CA ASP A 432 1.57 -19.77 -14.16
C ASP A 432 0.51 -19.79 -13.05
N GLY A 433 0.25 -18.65 -12.39
CA GLY A 433 -0.59 -18.53 -11.20
C GLY A 433 0.23 -18.64 -9.90
N GLY A 434 -0.40 -18.85 -8.75
CA GLY A 434 0.30 -18.86 -7.46
C GLY A 434 0.21 -17.52 -6.72
N PHE A 435 1.18 -17.16 -5.88
CA PHE A 435 1.02 -16.03 -4.96
C PHE A 435 0.66 -14.72 -5.68
N ALA A 436 -0.30 -14.00 -5.10
CA ALA A 436 -0.67 -12.65 -5.51
C ALA A 436 -1.07 -11.80 -4.32
N CYS A 437 -0.89 -10.49 -4.45
CA CYS A 437 -1.23 -9.50 -3.43
C CYS A 437 -1.60 -8.15 -4.02
N VAL A 438 -2.17 -7.26 -3.21
CA VAL A 438 -2.30 -5.84 -3.55
C VAL A 438 -1.19 -5.06 -2.83
N PRO A 439 -0.15 -4.56 -3.54
CA PRO A 439 0.88 -3.74 -2.93
C PRO A 439 0.30 -2.52 -2.21
N GLY A 440 0.80 -2.21 -1.01
CA GLY A 440 0.35 -1.05 -0.23
C GLY A 440 -0.92 -1.25 0.58
N SER A 441 -1.62 -2.38 0.41
CA SER A 441 -2.88 -2.69 1.11
C SER A 441 -2.73 -2.86 2.63
N HIS A 442 -1.53 -3.14 3.12
CA HIS A 442 -1.18 -3.13 4.55
C HIS A 442 -1.25 -1.74 5.19
N LYS A 443 -1.40 -0.68 4.38
CA LYS A 443 -1.63 0.70 4.82
C LYS A 443 -3.00 1.22 4.39
N ALA A 444 -3.92 0.36 3.95
CA ALA A 444 -5.24 0.77 3.48
C ALA A 444 -6.12 1.32 4.62
N TYR A 445 -6.90 2.35 4.31
CA TYR A 445 -7.95 2.96 5.15
C TYR A 445 -9.36 2.76 4.59
N TYR A 446 -9.47 2.14 3.41
CA TYR A 446 -10.73 1.75 2.79
C TYR A 446 -10.81 0.22 2.71
N LYS A 447 -12.03 -0.31 2.81
CA LYS A 447 -12.27 -1.76 2.77
C LYS A 447 -11.93 -2.31 1.39
N MET A 448 -11.30 -3.48 1.36
CA MET A 448 -11.04 -4.22 0.12
C MET A 448 -12.33 -4.42 -0.69
N PRO A 449 -12.39 -3.95 -1.94
CA PRO A 449 -13.52 -4.20 -2.84
C PRO A 449 -13.72 -5.68 -3.16
N GLN A 450 -14.95 -6.05 -3.51
CA GLN A 450 -15.27 -7.45 -3.81
C GLN A 450 -14.57 -7.95 -5.10
N GLY A 451 -14.43 -7.11 -6.13
CA GLY A 451 -13.71 -7.46 -7.36
C GLY A 451 -12.24 -7.80 -7.12
N ILE A 452 -11.58 -7.08 -6.19
CA ILE A 452 -10.22 -7.39 -5.73
C ILE A 452 -10.19 -8.74 -5.02
N ARG A 453 -11.13 -8.99 -4.10
CA ARG A 453 -11.22 -10.27 -3.39
C ARG A 453 -11.33 -11.45 -4.35
N THR A 454 -12.12 -11.32 -5.41
CA THR A 454 -12.36 -12.43 -6.35
C THR A 454 -11.39 -12.44 -7.53
N CYS A 455 -10.60 -11.39 -7.75
CA CYS A 455 -9.81 -11.19 -8.97
C CYS A 455 -10.62 -11.18 -10.27
N ASP A 456 -11.95 -11.03 -10.21
CA ASP A 456 -12.78 -10.95 -11.43
C ASP A 456 -12.78 -9.53 -12.04
N ASP A 457 -12.58 -8.52 -11.20
CA ASP A 457 -12.37 -7.11 -11.55
C ASP A 457 -11.42 -6.51 -10.51
N ASP A 458 -10.13 -6.75 -10.71
CA ASP A 458 -9.08 -6.39 -9.77
C ASP A 458 -8.56 -4.96 -9.96
N MET A 459 -9.16 -4.21 -10.89
CA MET A 459 -8.79 -2.82 -11.22
C MET A 459 -7.31 -2.65 -11.64
N GLY A 460 -6.62 -3.74 -11.99
CA GLY A 460 -5.18 -3.76 -12.23
C GLY A 460 -4.31 -3.60 -10.97
N LEU A 461 -4.89 -3.76 -9.77
CA LEU A 461 -4.20 -3.59 -8.48
C LEU A 461 -3.58 -4.88 -7.94
N VAL A 462 -4.04 -6.05 -8.39
CA VAL A 462 -3.51 -7.34 -7.94
C VAL A 462 -2.24 -7.66 -8.71
N LYS A 463 -1.15 -7.86 -7.97
CA LYS A 463 0.16 -8.22 -8.48
C LYS A 463 0.44 -9.70 -8.25
N HIS A 464 0.67 -10.43 -9.33
CA HIS A 464 1.31 -11.75 -9.27
C HIS A 464 2.82 -11.59 -9.06
N VAL A 465 3.41 -12.41 -8.19
CA VAL A 465 4.84 -12.34 -7.89
C VAL A 465 5.58 -13.54 -8.49
N GLU A 466 6.39 -13.26 -9.50
CA GLU A 466 7.27 -14.24 -10.14
C GLU A 466 8.47 -14.59 -9.25
N MET A 467 8.81 -15.87 -9.22
CA MET A 467 9.87 -16.43 -8.38
C MET A 467 10.63 -17.51 -9.13
N GLN A 468 11.93 -17.57 -8.91
CA GLN A 468 12.76 -18.68 -9.37
C GLN A 468 12.84 -19.74 -8.26
N ALA A 469 13.15 -20.98 -8.64
CA ALA A 469 13.48 -22.01 -7.67
C ALA A 469 14.64 -21.53 -6.76
N GLY A 470 14.48 -21.68 -5.45
CA GLY A 470 15.40 -21.19 -4.43
C GLY A 470 15.11 -19.79 -3.89
N ASP A 471 14.13 -19.08 -4.44
CA ASP A 471 13.68 -17.79 -3.90
C ASP A 471 12.84 -17.94 -2.62
N VAL A 472 12.81 -16.88 -1.81
CA VAL A 472 12.03 -16.80 -0.58
C VAL A 472 11.18 -15.53 -0.57
N LEU A 473 9.86 -15.71 -0.49
CA LEU A 473 8.88 -14.63 -0.39
C LEU A 473 8.45 -14.41 1.06
N PHE A 474 8.42 -13.14 1.49
CA PHE A 474 7.83 -12.67 2.75
C PHE A 474 6.60 -11.83 2.42
N PHE A 475 5.52 -11.97 3.20
CA PHE A 475 4.40 -11.03 3.15
C PHE A 475 3.69 -10.92 4.50
N GLY A 476 3.12 -9.73 4.76
CA GLY A 476 2.35 -9.48 5.98
C GLY A 476 1.00 -10.19 5.98
N ASP A 477 0.92 -11.37 6.60
CA ASP A 477 -0.24 -12.29 6.56
C ASP A 477 -1.53 -11.66 7.08
N GLY A 478 -1.47 -10.71 8.03
CA GLY A 478 -2.68 -10.07 8.57
C GLY A 478 -2.91 -8.62 8.16
N GLY A 479 -1.94 -7.97 7.52
CA GLY A 479 -2.07 -6.59 7.05
C GLY A 479 -2.24 -6.48 5.54
N THR A 480 -1.48 -7.27 4.78
CA THR A 480 -1.45 -7.21 3.32
C THR A 480 -2.58 -8.05 2.74
N THR A 481 -3.39 -7.46 1.86
CA THR A 481 -4.34 -8.19 1.02
C THR A 481 -3.58 -9.13 0.09
N HIS A 482 -3.81 -10.44 0.26
CA HIS A 482 -3.08 -11.47 -0.46
C HIS A 482 -3.94 -12.72 -0.71
N GLY A 483 -3.47 -13.58 -1.61
CA GLY A 483 -4.14 -14.81 -2.00
C GLY A 483 -3.27 -15.61 -2.97
N ALA A 484 -3.92 -16.41 -3.80
CA ALA A 484 -3.24 -17.10 -4.88
C ALA A 484 -4.11 -17.09 -6.13
N LEU A 485 -3.52 -16.83 -7.30
CA LEU A 485 -4.14 -17.04 -8.60
C LEU A 485 -4.23 -18.55 -8.91
N ALA A 486 -5.24 -18.94 -9.68
CA ALA A 486 -5.42 -20.32 -10.11
C ALA A 486 -4.22 -20.81 -10.91
N TRP A 487 -3.77 -22.05 -10.65
CA TRP A 487 -2.56 -22.59 -11.26
C TRP A 487 -2.82 -23.10 -12.69
N GLN A 488 -2.10 -22.55 -13.66
CA GLN A 488 -2.27 -22.82 -15.09
C GLN A 488 -1.12 -23.62 -15.71
N SER A 489 0.01 -23.71 -15.02
CA SER A 489 1.21 -24.36 -15.56
C SER A 489 1.08 -25.88 -15.61
N GLU A 490 1.61 -26.50 -16.67
CA GLU A 490 1.75 -27.97 -16.77
C GLU A 490 2.71 -28.52 -15.71
N THR A 491 3.70 -27.71 -15.31
CA THR A 491 4.61 -28.09 -14.23
C THR A 491 3.92 -27.80 -12.90
N ALA A 492 3.81 -28.80 -12.03
CA ALA A 492 3.24 -28.58 -10.71
C ALA A 492 4.07 -27.56 -9.92
N ARG A 493 3.38 -26.60 -9.29
CA ARG A 493 3.96 -25.69 -8.31
C ARG A 493 4.47 -26.49 -7.12
N ARG A 494 5.60 -26.10 -6.55
CA ARG A 494 6.06 -26.57 -5.24
C ARG A 494 6.54 -25.39 -4.42
N GLY A 495 5.77 -24.99 -3.43
CA GLY A 495 6.14 -23.93 -2.49
C GLY A 495 5.93 -24.37 -1.05
N ILE A 496 6.90 -24.16 -0.18
CA ILE A 496 6.81 -24.49 1.25
C ILE A 496 6.47 -23.22 2.02
N LEU A 497 5.30 -23.21 2.64
CA LEU A 497 4.79 -22.05 3.34
C LEU A 497 4.89 -22.27 4.85
N ILE A 498 5.55 -21.31 5.52
CA ILE A 498 5.78 -21.30 6.96
C ILE A 498 5.23 -19.98 7.50
N LYS A 499 4.35 -20.06 8.51
CA LYS A 499 3.70 -18.89 9.09
C LYS A 499 4.36 -18.53 10.41
N TYR A 500 4.94 -17.33 10.47
CA TYR A 500 5.53 -16.78 11.69
C TYR A 500 4.54 -15.82 12.32
N SER A 501 4.31 -16.00 13.62
CA SER A 501 3.53 -15.08 14.44
C SER A 501 4.47 -14.43 15.44
N SER A 502 4.23 -13.15 15.74
CA SER A 502 4.91 -12.44 16.82
C SER A 502 4.95 -13.28 18.09
N ARG A 503 6.08 -13.24 18.81
CA ARG A 503 6.32 -14.03 20.03
C ARG A 503 5.24 -13.87 21.12
N ASN A 504 4.49 -12.78 21.08
CA ASN A 504 3.44 -12.47 22.05
C ASN A 504 2.03 -12.81 21.56
N PHE A 505 1.88 -13.31 20.32
CA PHE A 505 0.58 -13.62 19.72
C PHE A 505 0.34 -15.13 19.68
N ASN A 506 -0.70 -15.60 20.40
CA ASN A 506 -1.14 -16.99 20.32
C ASN A 506 -2.20 -17.17 19.22
N ARG A 507 -1.75 -17.64 18.05
CA ARG A 507 -2.61 -17.88 16.88
C ARG A 507 -3.47 -19.15 16.97
N ALA A 508 -2.98 -20.18 17.67
CA ALA A 508 -3.48 -21.55 17.60
C ALA A 508 -4.23 -22.00 18.86
N GLY A 509 -4.22 -21.19 19.92
CA GLY A 509 -4.81 -21.56 21.21
C GLY A 509 -3.95 -22.61 21.92
N GLY A 510 -4.59 -23.68 22.40
CA GLY A 510 -3.95 -24.79 23.13
C GLY A 510 -4.38 -24.89 24.59
N ASP A 511 -3.76 -25.80 25.34
CA ASP A 511 -4.19 -26.13 26.71
C ASP A 511 -4.28 -24.90 27.62
N MET A 512 -3.37 -23.93 27.44
CA MET A 512 -3.34 -22.68 28.20
C MET A 512 -4.57 -21.78 28.01
N VAL A 513 -5.39 -22.01 26.98
CA VAL A 513 -6.67 -21.31 26.76
C VAL A 513 -7.66 -21.65 27.87
N HIS A 514 -7.61 -22.87 28.38
CA HIS A 514 -8.51 -23.36 29.41
C HIS A 514 -8.09 -22.78 30.78
N PRO A 515 -8.97 -22.04 31.49
CA PRO A 515 -8.64 -21.43 32.77
C PRO A 515 -8.05 -22.39 33.79
N GLU A 516 -8.54 -23.63 33.85
CA GLU A 516 -8.07 -24.68 34.74
C GLU A 516 -6.61 -25.09 34.48
N ASN A 517 -6.20 -25.12 33.21
CA ASN A 517 -4.83 -25.45 32.84
C ASN A 517 -3.88 -24.29 33.13
N ARG A 518 -4.37 -23.05 33.04
CA ARG A 518 -3.57 -21.85 33.28
C ARG A 518 -3.46 -21.48 34.76
N TRP A 519 -4.53 -21.65 35.52
CA TRP A 519 -4.66 -21.14 36.89
C TRP A 519 -4.89 -22.23 37.93
N GLY A 520 -5.05 -23.49 37.52
CA GLY A 520 -5.26 -24.62 38.41
C GLY A 520 -6.54 -24.49 39.24
N GLU A 521 -6.48 -24.86 40.51
CA GLU A 521 -7.66 -24.88 41.39
C GLU A 521 -8.22 -23.49 41.70
N VAL A 522 -7.48 -22.40 41.41
CA VAL A 522 -7.91 -21.01 41.68
C VAL A 522 -9.23 -20.68 41.00
N VAL A 523 -9.53 -21.28 39.84
CA VAL A 523 -10.77 -21.00 39.09
C VAL A 523 -11.96 -21.82 39.59
N THR A 524 -11.75 -22.69 40.58
CA THR A 524 -12.81 -23.54 41.13
C THR A 524 -13.90 -22.70 41.81
N GLY A 525 -15.14 -22.91 41.40
CA GLY A 525 -16.30 -22.20 41.95
C GLY A 525 -16.51 -20.79 41.37
N MET A 526 -15.70 -20.37 40.40
CA MET A 526 -15.94 -19.12 39.67
C MET A 526 -17.17 -19.20 38.77
N SER A 527 -17.85 -18.07 38.61
CA SER A 527 -18.97 -17.93 37.66
C SER A 527 -18.47 -17.95 36.21
N ASP A 528 -19.38 -18.15 35.26
CA ASP A 528 -19.04 -18.14 33.82
C ASP A 528 -18.39 -16.81 33.38
N ALA A 529 -18.90 -15.69 33.90
CA ALA A 529 -18.33 -14.36 33.64
C ALA A 529 -16.91 -14.21 34.22
N GLN A 530 -16.64 -14.79 35.38
CA GLN A 530 -15.30 -14.81 35.96
C GLN A 530 -14.37 -15.73 35.15
N LEU A 531 -14.84 -16.91 34.74
CA LEU A 531 -14.07 -17.86 33.91
C LEU A 531 -13.74 -17.28 32.53
N ALA A 532 -14.64 -16.49 31.94
CA ALA A 532 -14.38 -15.77 30.69
C ALA A 532 -13.15 -14.85 30.79
N VAL A 533 -12.97 -14.16 31.92
CA VAL A 533 -11.77 -13.32 32.18
C VAL A 533 -10.53 -14.18 32.43
N MET A 534 -10.69 -15.35 33.05
CA MET A 534 -9.59 -16.25 33.38
C MET A 534 -9.11 -17.07 32.16
N ARG A 535 -9.80 -16.99 31.02
CA ARG A 535 -9.43 -17.68 29.77
C ARG A 535 -8.05 -17.26 29.28
N GLY A 536 -7.31 -18.21 28.73
CA GLY A 536 -6.00 -17.95 28.12
C GLY A 536 -6.08 -17.28 26.74
N PRO A 537 -4.93 -16.85 26.20
CA PRO A 537 -4.88 -16.20 24.89
C PRO A 537 -5.17 -17.18 23.75
N ASP A 538 -6.10 -16.82 22.89
CA ASP A 538 -6.44 -17.51 21.63
C ASP A 538 -6.86 -16.45 20.58
N ARG A 539 -6.66 -16.78 19.30
CA ARG A 539 -7.16 -16.04 18.15
C ARG A 539 -8.67 -16.24 17.94
N ASP A 540 -9.22 -17.40 18.28
CA ASP A 540 -10.62 -17.85 18.19
C ASP A 540 -11.59 -16.95 17.37
N VAL A 541 -11.39 -16.95 16.04
CA VAL A 541 -12.29 -16.31 15.05
C VAL A 541 -13.08 -17.35 14.25
N PHE A 542 -12.65 -18.63 14.23
CA PHE A 542 -13.21 -19.63 13.32
C PHE A 542 -14.29 -20.52 13.95
N GLN A 543 -14.32 -20.69 15.28
CA GLN A 543 -15.36 -21.48 15.96
C GLN A 543 -16.35 -20.63 16.77
N HIS A 544 -16.20 -19.30 16.76
CA HIS A 544 -17.16 -18.35 17.32
C HIS A 544 -17.47 -18.58 18.81
N ASN A 545 -16.48 -18.95 19.62
CA ASN A 545 -16.68 -19.33 21.02
C ASN A 545 -15.89 -18.49 22.03
N VAL A 546 -15.51 -17.26 21.66
CA VAL A 546 -14.87 -16.33 22.61
C VAL A 546 -15.94 -15.69 23.50
N PRO A 547 -15.98 -16.00 24.80
CA PRO A 547 -16.91 -15.36 25.72
C PRO A 547 -16.59 -13.86 25.81
N ARG A 548 -17.63 -13.04 25.76
CA ARG A 548 -17.53 -11.58 25.96
C ARG A 548 -18.35 -11.20 27.15
N LEU A 549 -17.89 -10.20 27.89
CA LEU A 549 -18.65 -9.65 29.00
C LEU A 549 -19.43 -8.43 28.52
N GLU A 550 -20.74 -8.49 28.69
CA GLU A 550 -21.66 -7.39 28.40
C GLU A 550 -22.34 -6.95 29.70
N VAL A 551 -22.74 -5.68 29.77
CA VAL A 551 -23.54 -5.16 30.89
C VAL A 551 -24.98 -5.05 30.43
N VAL A 552 -25.84 -5.90 30.96
CA VAL A 552 -27.28 -5.93 30.67
C VAL A 552 -28.01 -5.62 31.96
N ASP A 553 -28.83 -4.57 31.95
CA ASP A 553 -29.60 -4.10 33.11
C ASP A 553 -28.78 -3.88 34.41
N GLY A 554 -27.49 -3.56 34.26
CA GLY A 554 -26.57 -3.30 35.38
C GLY A 554 -25.82 -4.54 35.90
N GLU A 555 -26.10 -5.72 35.35
CA GLU A 555 -25.41 -6.98 35.66
C GLU A 555 -24.46 -7.39 34.53
N VAL A 556 -23.41 -8.14 34.88
CA VAL A 556 -22.43 -8.65 33.90
C VAL A 556 -22.88 -10.02 33.40
N GLU A 557 -23.15 -10.12 32.10
CA GLU A 557 -23.53 -11.36 31.43
C GLU A 557 -22.46 -11.79 30.42
N VAL A 558 -22.39 -13.11 30.16
CA VAL A 558 -21.49 -13.66 29.15
C VAL A 558 -22.23 -13.82 27.83
N SER A 559 -21.79 -13.08 26.83
CA SER A 559 -22.25 -13.19 25.45
C SER A 559 -21.34 -14.15 24.68
N TYR A 560 -21.95 -15.20 24.15
CA TYR A 560 -21.36 -16.12 23.19
C TYR A 560 -21.94 -15.90 21.78
N GLU A 561 -22.68 -14.81 21.57
CA GLU A 561 -23.31 -14.54 20.28
C GLU A 561 -22.28 -14.26 19.18
N ARG A 562 -22.67 -14.56 17.93
CA ARG A 562 -21.96 -14.17 16.69
C ARG A 562 -22.06 -12.65 16.46
N GLY A 563 -21.65 -11.84 17.44
CA GLY A 563 -21.63 -10.39 17.37
C GLY A 563 -20.32 -9.87 16.81
N SER A 564 -20.38 -8.77 16.05
CA SER A 564 -19.27 -7.93 15.60
C SER A 564 -18.15 -7.85 16.64
N THR A 565 -16.91 -8.17 16.24
CA THR A 565 -15.72 -7.88 17.06
C THR A 565 -15.72 -6.40 17.49
N LEU A 566 -15.03 -6.05 18.58
CA LEU A 566 -14.79 -4.66 19.04
C LEU A 566 -14.24 -3.72 17.93
N TYR A 567 -13.82 -4.27 16.80
CA TYR A 567 -13.14 -3.60 15.70
C TYR A 567 -13.91 -3.62 14.36
N SER A 568 -15.18 -4.07 14.35
CA SER A 568 -16.01 -4.08 13.13
C SER A 568 -17.22 -3.16 13.28
N ARG A 569 -17.37 -2.18 12.38
CA ARG A 569 -18.64 -1.45 12.20
C ARG A 569 -19.66 -2.32 11.43
N GLU A 570 -20.89 -2.28 11.93
CA GLU A 570 -22.17 -2.91 11.51
C GLU A 570 -22.12 -4.39 11.09
N ALA A 571 -22.72 -5.25 11.93
CA ALA A 571 -23.11 -6.62 11.60
C ALA A 571 -24.58 -6.67 11.10
N PRO A 572 -24.97 -7.67 10.29
CA PRO A 572 -26.30 -7.76 9.69
C PRO A 572 -27.43 -7.81 10.73
N SER A 573 -28.55 -7.17 10.44
CA SER A 573 -29.69 -6.95 11.31
C SER A 573 -30.69 -8.13 11.39
N GLY A 574 -30.25 -9.37 11.18
CA GLY A 574 -31.18 -10.51 11.15
C GLY A 574 -30.58 -11.89 11.48
N PRO A 575 -31.40 -12.82 11.98
CA PRO A 575 -30.95 -14.11 12.51
C PRO A 575 -30.49 -15.06 11.40
N VAL A 576 -29.36 -15.75 11.64
CA VAL A 576 -28.93 -16.91 10.83
C VAL A 576 -29.61 -18.16 11.37
N THR A 577 -30.63 -18.66 10.66
CA THR A 577 -31.27 -19.94 10.95
C THR A 577 -30.28 -21.09 10.78
N LYS A 578 -30.16 -21.94 11.81
CA LYS A 578 -29.46 -23.23 11.73
C LYS A 578 -30.30 -24.20 10.89
N GLU A 579 -29.89 -24.49 9.66
CA GLU A 579 -30.31 -25.75 9.06
C GLU A 579 -29.58 -26.90 9.77
N LYS A 580 -30.36 -27.68 10.52
CA LYS A 580 -29.91 -28.94 11.12
C LYS A 580 -29.86 -29.98 10.01
N ASN A 581 -28.67 -30.33 9.55
CA ASN A 581 -28.48 -31.64 8.93
C ASN A 581 -28.72 -32.70 10.01
N LYS A 582 -29.79 -33.49 9.81
CA LYS A 582 -30.05 -34.76 10.49
C LYS A 582 -29.30 -35.88 9.73
N PRO A 583 -29.06 -37.02 10.40
CA PRO A 583 -27.82 -37.80 10.35
C PRO A 583 -27.45 -38.40 9.00
#